data_AF-A0A3P6PWE3-F1
#
_entry.id   AF-A0A3P6PWE3-F1
#
_cell.length_a   1.000
_cell.length_b   1.000
_cell.length_c   1.000
_cell.angle_alpha   90.00
_cell.angle_beta   90.00
_cell.angle_gamma   90.00
#
_symmetry.space_group_name_H-M   'P 1'
#
loop_
_entity.id
_entity.type
_entity.pdbx_description
1 polymer ?
#
loop_
_entity_poly.entity_id
_entity_poly.type
_entity_poly.pdbx_seq_one_letter_code
_entity_poly.pdbx_strand_id
1 'polypeptide(L)'
;MANLLKLDDEQHDALEFQILLFGKMEKLLSYRDEWRNVKNAIMNRFKGVIRQTISCKKCGMARHSELPFNPLCLVIDKVKSLSKAIETCFAPEQ
;
A
#
# COMPACT_ATOMS: atom_id res chain seq x y z
N MET A 1 -0.87 2.09 -26.70
CA MET A 1 -0.63 2.29 -25.24
C MET A 1 -1.04 1.08 -24.39
N ALA A 2 -1.99 0.24 -24.81
CA ALA A 2 -2.51 -0.89 -24.01
C ALA A 2 -1.55 -2.08 -23.77
N ASN A 3 -0.36 -2.13 -24.39
CA ASN A 3 0.58 -3.25 -24.22
C ASN A 3 1.53 -3.10 -23.01
N LEU A 4 1.56 -1.94 -22.35
CA LEU A 4 2.51 -1.66 -21.27
C LEU A 4 2.08 -2.24 -19.91
N LEU A 5 0.82 -2.60 -19.75
CA LEU A 5 0.24 -3.15 -18.50
C LEU A 5 -0.13 -4.63 -18.65
N LYS A 6 0.43 -5.30 -19.65
CA LYS A 6 0.21 -6.72 -19.86
C LYS A 6 1.23 -7.55 -19.08
N LEU A 7 0.74 -8.50 -18.32
CA LEU A 7 1.51 -9.62 -17.76
C LEU A 7 0.78 -10.90 -18.19
N ASP A 8 1.51 -11.87 -18.75
CA ASP A 8 0.95 -13.16 -19.16
C ASP A 8 -0.35 -13.06 -20.01
N ASP A 9 -0.37 -12.11 -20.95
CA ASP A 9 -1.50 -11.78 -21.85
C ASP A 9 -2.77 -11.19 -21.19
N GLU A 10 -2.78 -10.99 -19.88
CA GLU A 10 -3.86 -10.31 -19.14
C GLU A 10 -3.63 -8.80 -19.08
N GLN A 11 -4.72 -8.03 -19.22
CA GLN A 11 -4.68 -6.57 -19.10
C GLN A 11 -4.97 -6.17 -17.65
N HIS A 12 -3.96 -5.62 -16.98
CA HIS A 12 -4.09 -5.13 -15.61
C HIS A 12 -4.37 -3.63 -15.59
N ASP A 13 -4.99 -3.16 -14.51
CA ASP A 13 -4.89 -1.74 -14.18
C ASP A 13 -3.46 -1.40 -13.72
N ALA A 14 -3.13 -0.10 -13.69
CA ALA A 14 -1.77 0.33 -13.36
C ALA A 14 -1.34 -0.03 -11.93
N LEU A 15 -2.30 -0.11 -11.00
CA LEU A 15 -2.06 -0.43 -9.60
C LEU A 15 -1.75 -1.92 -9.45
N GLU A 16 -2.59 -2.78 -10.02
CA GLU A 16 -2.38 -4.23 -10.03
C GLU A 16 -1.05 -4.60 -10.69
N PHE A 17 -0.74 -4.00 -11.85
CA PHE A 17 0.54 -4.20 -12.52
C PHE A 17 1.73 -3.83 -11.62
N GLN A 18 1.66 -2.71 -10.90
CA GLN A 18 2.72 -2.29 -9.97
C GLN A 18 2.90 -3.29 -8.83
N ILE A 19 1.79 -3.75 -8.22
CA ILE A 19 1.84 -4.74 -7.14
C ILE A 19 2.52 -6.03 -7.62
N LEU A 20 2.13 -6.53 -8.80
CA LEU A 20 2.71 -7.75 -9.39
C LEU A 20 4.19 -7.58 -9.73
N LEU A 21 4.56 -6.45 -10.35
CA LEU A 21 5.95 -6.14 -10.72
C LEU A 21 6.86 -6.11 -9.48
N PHE A 22 6.51 -5.33 -8.46
CA PHE A 22 7.32 -5.22 -7.25
C PHE A 22 7.33 -6.51 -6.43
N GLY A 23 6.23 -7.27 -6.41
CA GLY A 23 6.19 -8.60 -5.81
C GLY A 23 7.13 -9.59 -6.50
N LYS A 24 7.19 -9.56 -7.84
CA LYS A 24 8.11 -10.39 -8.63
C LYS A 24 9.57 -9.99 -8.38
N MET A 25 9.86 -8.69 -8.36
CA MET A 25 11.20 -8.19 -8.04
C MET A 25 11.64 -8.59 -6.64
N GLU A 26 10.79 -8.45 -5.62
CA GLU A 26 11.09 -8.86 -4.25
C GLU A 26 11.46 -10.34 -4.18
N LYS A 27 10.70 -11.21 -4.86
CA LYS A 27 10.96 -12.65 -4.93
C LYS A 27 12.30 -12.94 -5.60
N LEU A 28 12.56 -12.35 -6.77
CA LEU A 28 13.79 -12.59 -7.54
C LEU A 28 15.04 -12.12 -6.80
N LEU A 29 14.99 -10.94 -6.18
CA LEU A 29 16.11 -10.40 -5.40
C LEU A 29 16.34 -11.15 -4.08
N SER A 30 15.31 -11.84 -3.56
CA SER A 30 15.44 -12.64 -2.33
C SER A 30 16.22 -13.94 -2.53
N TYR A 31 16.42 -14.41 -3.76
CA TYR A 31 17.20 -15.62 -4.03
C TYR A 31 18.72 -15.42 -3.90
N ARG A 32 19.19 -14.17 -3.79
CA ARG A 32 20.62 -13.84 -3.79
C ARG A 32 20.94 -12.83 -2.69
N ASP A 33 21.69 -13.26 -1.68
CA ASP A 33 22.05 -12.40 -0.53
C ASP A 33 22.80 -11.13 -0.92
N GLU A 34 23.62 -11.18 -1.97
CA GLU A 34 24.35 -10.03 -2.53
C GLU A 34 23.42 -8.88 -2.97
N TRP A 35 22.15 -9.18 -3.29
CA TRP A 35 21.15 -8.21 -3.70
C TRP A 35 20.26 -7.70 -2.56
N ARG A 36 20.52 -8.12 -1.31
CA ARG A 36 19.72 -7.72 -0.14
C ARG A 36 19.56 -6.22 0.00
N ASN A 37 20.64 -5.46 -0.20
CA ASN A 37 20.61 -4.00 -0.09
C ASN A 37 19.74 -3.37 -1.18
N VAL A 38 19.81 -3.88 -2.40
CA VAL A 38 18.98 -3.43 -3.53
C VAL A 38 17.51 -3.76 -3.27
N LYS A 39 17.22 -4.99 -2.82
CA LYS A 39 15.87 -5.40 -2.41
C LYS A 39 15.31 -4.44 -1.37
N ASN A 40 16.05 -4.22 -0.28
CA ASN A 40 15.60 -3.36 0.81
C ASN A 40 15.39 -1.91 0.33
N ALA A 41 16.27 -1.38 -0.52
CA ALA A 41 16.13 -0.03 -1.06
C ALA A 41 14.86 0.14 -1.92
N ILE A 42 14.49 -0.88 -2.70
CA ILE A 42 13.28 -0.86 -3.52
C ILE A 42 12.03 -1.03 -2.62
N MET A 43 12.02 -2.05 -1.77
CA MET A 43 10.84 -2.37 -0.95
C MET A 43 10.54 -1.31 0.10
N ASN A 44 11.56 -0.68 0.70
CA ASN A 44 11.36 0.37 1.70
C ASN A 44 10.74 1.65 1.12
N ARG A 45 10.82 1.87 -0.20
CA ARG A 45 10.14 3.00 -0.87
C ARG A 45 8.68 2.73 -1.19
N PHE A 46 8.30 1.46 -1.24
CA PHE A 46 6.98 1.00 -1.67
C PHE A 46 6.10 0.56 -0.49
N LYS A 47 6.71 0.08 0.59
CA LYS A 47 6.02 -0.36 1.81
C LYS A 47 5.96 0.77 2.85
N GLY A 48 4.79 0.95 3.44
CA GLY A 48 4.59 1.79 4.61
C GLY A 48 3.87 1.04 5.75
N VAL A 49 3.73 1.69 6.89
CA VAL A 49 2.98 1.16 8.05
C VAL A 49 1.86 2.13 8.41
N ILE A 50 0.64 1.62 8.55
CA ILE A 50 -0.51 2.36 9.05
C ILE A 50 -0.85 1.86 10.46
N ARG A 51 -1.05 2.81 11.38
CA ARG A 51 -1.53 2.52 12.73
C ARG A 51 -3.05 2.67 12.77
N GLN A 52 -3.74 1.62 13.18
CA GLN A 52 -5.16 1.63 13.48
C GLN A 52 -5.37 1.70 14.99
N THR A 53 -6.36 2.48 15.40
CA THR A 53 -6.74 2.62 16.81
C THR A 53 -8.23 2.43 16.94
N ILE A 54 -8.64 1.48 17.77
CA ILE A 54 -10.03 1.21 18.11
C ILE A 54 -10.22 1.61 19.57
N SER A 55 -11.04 2.61 19.84
CA SER A 55 -11.32 3.10 21.20
C SER A 55 -12.78 2.91 21.58
N CYS A 56 -13.01 2.37 22.78
CA CYS A 56 -14.35 2.21 23.35
C CYS A 56 -14.69 3.40 24.25
N LYS A 57 -15.64 4.24 23.81
CA LYS A 57 -16.10 5.41 24.58
C LYS A 57 -16.75 5.04 25.93
N LYS A 58 -17.29 3.82 26.08
CA LYS A 58 -18.00 3.40 27.31
C LYS A 58 -17.07 2.94 28.42
N CYS A 59 -15.99 2.24 28.09
CA CYS A 59 -15.08 1.65 29.09
C CYS A 59 -13.65 2.23 29.05
N GLY A 60 -13.36 3.17 28.15
CA GLY A 60 -12.06 3.82 28.03
C GLY A 60 -10.95 2.93 27.46
N MET A 61 -11.22 1.66 27.14
CA MET A 61 -10.22 0.79 26.52
C MET A 61 -9.89 1.24 25.10
N ALA A 62 -8.61 1.21 24.76
CA ALA A 62 -8.11 1.38 23.40
C ALA A 62 -7.29 0.16 22.99
N ARG A 63 -7.41 -0.22 21.71
CA ARG A 63 -6.54 -1.20 21.06
C ARG A 63 -5.84 -0.52 19.90
N HIS A 64 -4.58 -0.90 19.71
CA HIS A 64 -3.75 -0.42 18.62
C HIS A 64 -3.26 -1.61 17.81
N SER A 65 -3.29 -1.49 16.49
CA SER A 65 -2.67 -2.42 15.56
C SER A 65 -1.85 -1.66 14.53
N GLU A 66 -0.73 -2.24 14.12
CA GLU A 66 0.09 -1.73 13.02
C GLU A 66 0.00 -2.70 11.85
N LEU A 67 -0.36 -2.18 10.68
CA LEU A 67 -0.54 -2.95 9.47
C LEU A 67 0.40 -2.40 8.39
N PRO A 68 1.10 -3.26 7.63
CA PRO A 68 1.79 -2.80 6.44
C PRO A 68 0.76 -2.38 5.39
N PHE A 69 1.05 -1.33 4.62
CA PHE A 69 0.29 -0.97 3.43
C PHE A 69 1.22 -0.87 2.22
N ASN A 70 0.69 -1.20 1.05
CA ASN A 70 1.40 -1.09 -0.20
C ASN A 70 0.46 -1.31 -1.42
N PRO A 71 0.09 -0.26 -2.17
CA PRO A 71 0.19 1.17 -1.84
C PRO A 71 -0.96 1.61 -0.91
N LEU A 72 -0.98 2.88 -0.53
CA LEU A 72 -2.10 3.49 0.19
C LEU A 72 -3.20 3.86 -0.81
N CYS A 73 -4.32 3.14 -0.78
CA CYS A 73 -5.48 3.44 -1.61
C CYS A 73 -6.33 4.53 -0.95
N LEU A 74 -6.46 5.69 -1.60
CA LEU A 74 -7.31 6.79 -1.14
C LEU A 74 -8.68 6.73 -1.81
N VAL A 75 -9.73 6.81 -1.00
CA VAL A 75 -11.10 6.99 -1.52
C VAL A 75 -11.25 8.44 -1.97
N ILE A 76 -11.52 8.63 -3.25
CA ILE A 76 -11.69 9.96 -3.86
C ILE A 76 -13.16 10.36 -4.06
N ASP A 77 -14.08 9.47 -3.72
CA ASP A 77 -15.51 9.76 -3.84
C ASP A 77 -15.87 10.94 -2.94
N LYS A 78 -16.51 11.95 -3.53
CA LYS A 78 -17.03 13.16 -2.85
C LYS A 78 -15.97 14.10 -2.27
N VAL A 79 -14.67 13.91 -2.58
CA VAL A 79 -13.61 14.86 -2.19
C VAL A 79 -13.08 15.64 -3.40
N LYS A 80 -12.71 16.90 -3.19
CA LYS A 80 -12.31 17.83 -4.26
C LYS A 80 -10.81 18.06 -4.37
N SER A 81 -10.02 17.44 -3.50
CA SER A 81 -8.56 17.58 -3.47
C SER A 81 -7.91 16.37 -2.83
N LEU A 82 -6.63 16.16 -3.18
CA LEU A 82 -5.79 15.14 -2.56
C LEU A 82 -5.71 15.32 -1.04
N SER A 83 -5.53 16.56 -0.57
CA SER A 83 -5.51 16.86 0.87
C SER A 83 -6.78 16.38 1.57
N LYS A 84 -7.95 16.59 0.95
CA LYS A 84 -9.22 16.14 1.52
C LYS A 84 -9.36 14.61 1.50
N ALA A 85 -8.90 13.94 0.44
CA ALA A 85 -8.86 12.48 0.39
C ALA A 85 -8.00 11.89 1.53
N ILE A 86 -6.84 12.50 1.80
CA ILE A 86 -5.95 12.13 2.90
C ILE A 86 -6.64 12.37 4.25
N GLU A 87 -7.19 13.56 4.47
CA GLU A 87 -7.92 13.87 5.72
C GLU A 87 -9.05 12.88 5.98
N THR A 88 -9.84 12.54 4.96
CA THR A 88 -10.93 11.56 5.08
C THR A 88 -10.39 10.17 5.38
N CYS A 89 -9.28 9.75 4.77
CA CYS A 89 -8.66 8.44 5.01
C CYS A 89 -8.20 8.24 6.47
N PHE A 90 -7.81 9.32 7.16
CA PHE A 90 -7.32 9.27 8.55
C PHE A 90 -8.33 9.80 9.57
N ALA A 91 -9.55 10.14 9.14
CA ALA A 91 -10.63 10.52 10.03
C ALA A 91 -11.16 9.28 10.78
N PRO A 92 -11.61 9.41 12.05
CA PRO A 92 -12.29 8.34 12.75
C PRO A 92 -13.53 7.86 11.98
N GLU A 93 -13.66 6.55 11.82
CA GLU A 93 -14.89 5.93 11.29
C GLU A 93 -16.07 6.23 12.24
N GLN A 94 -17.25 6.48 11.66
CA GLN A 94 -18.48 6.77 12.42
C GLN A 94 -19.26 5.50 12.76
#